data_AF-A0A3C1A269-F1
#
_entry.id   AF-A0A3C1A269-F1
#
_cell.length_a   1.000
_cell.length_b   1.000
_cell.length_c   1.000
_cell.angle_alpha   90.00
_cell.angle_beta   90.00
_cell.angle_gamma   90.00
#
_symmetry.space_group_name_H-M   'P 1'
#
loop_
_entity.id
_entity.type
_entity.pdbx_description
1 polymer ?
#
loop_
_entity_poly.entity_id
_entity_poly.type
_entity_poly.pdbx_seq_one_letter_code
_entity_poly.pdbx_strand_id
1 'polypeptide(L)' 'MIKVGCCGFPKAKQEYYTHFRVVEVQQTFYHPPRVGTAERWRAEAPDDFEFTLKAWQLITHTLSSPTYRRL' A
#
# COMPACT_ATOMS: atom_id res chain seq x y z
N MET A 1 17.72 11.69 -0.36
CA MET A 1 16.82 11.75 0.81
C MET A 1 16.46 10.33 1.20
N ILE A 2 16.43 9.99 2.48
CA ILE A 2 16.03 8.66 2.97
C ILE A 2 14.65 8.78 3.62
N LYS A 3 13.73 7.87 3.30
CA LYS A 3 12.39 7.79 3.92
C LYS A 3 12.25 6.44 4.63
N VAL A 4 11.68 6.47 5.83
CA VAL A 4 11.41 5.30 6.65
C VAL A 4 9.89 5.20 6.84
N GLY A 5 9.36 3.99 6.76
CA GLY A 5 7.94 3.70 6.94
C GLY A 5 7.70 2.22 7.19
N CYS A 6 6.44 1.86 7.30
CA CYS A 6 5.98 0.51 7.57
C CYS A 6 5.38 -0.17 6.33
N CYS A 7 5.35 -1.49 6.40
CA CYS A 7 4.51 -2.34 5.57
C CYS A 7 3.07 -2.28 6.11
N GLY A 8 2.21 -1.51 5.44
CA GLY A 8 0.85 -1.21 5.87
C GLY A 8 0.78 -0.23 7.06
N PHE A 9 -0.44 -0.02 7.55
CA PHE A 9 -0.74 0.88 8.65
C PHE A 9 -0.91 0.08 9.96
N PRO A 10 0.07 0.09 10.89
CA PRO A 10 -0.05 -0.59 12.19
C PRO A 10 -0.98 0.14 13.18
N LYS A 11 -1.34 1.38 12.87
CA LYS A 11 -2.24 2.26 13.63
C LYS A 11 -3.23 2.92 12.68
N ALA A 12 -4.16 3.71 13.22
CA ALA A 12 -5.04 4.52 12.39
C ALA A 12 -4.22 5.42 11.45
N LYS A 13 -4.69 5.60 10.21
CA LYS A 13 -3.95 6.37 9.19
C LYS A 13 -3.63 7.80 9.64
N GLN A 14 -4.59 8.46 10.30
CA GLN A 14 -4.41 9.82 10.82
C GLN A 14 -3.22 9.91 11.78
N GLU A 15 -3.09 8.93 12.70
CA GLU A 15 -1.94 8.82 13.59
C GLU A 15 -0.67 8.47 12.81
N TYR A 16 -0.75 7.54 11.86
CA TYR A 16 0.41 7.15 11.05
C TYR A 16 1.02 8.31 10.25
N TYR A 17 0.18 9.17 9.66
CA TYR A 17 0.60 10.32 8.87
C TYR A 17 1.36 11.38 9.69
N THR A 18 1.24 11.39 11.02
CA THR A 18 2.02 12.30 11.88
C THR A 18 3.44 11.78 12.14
N HIS A 19 3.66 10.46 12.02
CA HIS A 19 4.93 9.81 12.36
C HIS A 19 5.79 9.50 11.14
N PHE A 20 5.18 9.13 10.01
CA PHE A 20 5.90 8.70 8.81
C PHE A 20 5.43 9.45 7.57
N ARG A 21 6.32 9.57 6.57
CA ARG A 21 6.05 10.22 5.27
C ARG A 21 5.92 9.23 4.11
N VAL A 22 5.94 7.93 4.41
CA VAL A 22 5.79 6.87 3.41
C VAL A 22 5.14 5.64 4.02
N VAL A 23 4.38 4.90 3.22
CA VAL A 23 3.83 3.57 3.57
C VAL A 23 3.89 2.65 2.36
N GLU A 24 4.14 1.36 2.61
CA GLU A 24 3.97 0.30 1.61
C GLU A 24 2.57 -0.30 1.69
N VAL A 25 1.80 -0.17 0.61
CA VAL A 25 0.46 -0.76 0.48
C VAL A 25 0.60 -2.20 0.00
N GLN A 26 0.27 -3.15 0.88
CA GLN A 26 0.41 -4.57 0.60
C GLN A 26 -0.80 -5.21 -0.07
N GLN A 27 -2.00 -4.66 0.17
CA GLN A 27 -3.23 -5.25 -0.36
C GLN A 27 -3.24 -5.32 -1.89
N THR A 28 -2.51 -4.41 -2.55
CA THR A 28 -2.35 -4.37 -4.02
C THR A 28 -1.64 -5.60 -4.58
N PHE A 29 -0.87 -6.32 -3.74
CA PHE A 29 -0.28 -7.60 -4.10
C PHE A 29 -1.35 -8.63 -4.46
N TYR A 30 -2.49 -8.64 -3.76
CA TYR A 30 -3.57 -9.59 -4.02
C TYR A 30 -4.54 -9.05 -5.07
N HIS A 31 -5.01 -7.81 -4.88
CA HIS A 31 -5.99 -7.19 -5.76
C HIS A 31 -5.73 -5.68 -5.88
N PRO A 32 -5.76 -5.10 -7.09
CA PRO A 32 -5.73 -3.66 -7.27
C PRO A 32 -6.84 -2.96 -6.46
N PRO A 33 -6.57 -1.79 -5.85
CA PRO A 33 -7.60 -1.06 -5.14
C PRO A 33 -8.61 -0.51 -6.15
N ARG A 34 -9.87 -0.34 -5.72
CA ARG A 34 -10.81 0.49 -6.48
C ARG A 34 -10.24 1.91 -6.58
N VAL A 35 -10.45 2.59 -7.71
CA VAL A 35 -9.97 3.97 -7.93
C VAL A 35 -10.39 4.89 -6.77
N GLY A 36 -11.67 4.88 -6.37
CA GLY A 36 -12.15 5.68 -5.24
C GLY A 36 -11.50 5.35 -3.88
N THR A 37 -10.96 4.14 -3.71
CA THR A 37 -10.17 3.82 -2.50
C THR A 37 -8.81 4.52 -2.53
N ALA A 38 -8.14 4.52 -3.68
CA ALA A 38 -6.86 5.22 -3.86
C ALA A 38 -7.04 6.74 -3.75
N GLU A 39 -8.08 7.30 -4.37
CA GLU A 39 -8.43 8.72 -4.26
C GLU A 39 -8.66 9.13 -2.80
N ARG A 40 -9.44 8.33 -2.05
CA ARG A 40 -9.66 8.58 -0.63
C ARG A 40 -8.37 8.55 0.18
N TRP A 41 -7.47 7.58 -0.06
CA TRP A 41 -6.18 7.55 0.62
C TRP A 41 -5.35 8.78 0.33
N ARG A 42 -5.34 9.23 -0.92
CA ARG A 42 -4.62 10.43 -1.33
C ARG A 42 -5.21 11.68 -0.66
N ALA A 43 -6.53 11.80 -0.61
CA ALA A 43 -7.23 12.92 0.04
C ALA A 43 -7.05 12.96 1.57
N GLU A 44 -6.91 11.79 2.22
CA GLU A 44 -6.67 11.70 3.66
C GLU A 44 -5.21 12.03 4.06
N ALA A 45 -4.26 11.85 3.16
CA ALA A 45 -2.83 11.95 3.46
C ALA A 45 -2.23 13.33 3.10
N PRO A 46 -1.23 13.83 3.87
CA PRO A 46 -0.54 15.08 3.56
C PRO A 46 0.05 15.11 2.15
N ASP A 47 0.10 16.28 1.50
CA ASP A 47 0.55 16.42 0.10
C ASP A 47 1.92 15.80 -0.18
N ASP A 48 2.84 15.83 0.79
CA ASP A 48 4.20 15.29 0.69
C ASP A 48 4.32 13.79 1.05
N PHE A 49 3.22 13.16 1.44
CA PHE A 49 3.19 11.76 1.83
C PHE A 49 3.23 10.85 0.60
N GLU A 50 4.08 9.82 0.62
CA GLU A 50 4.24 8.88 -0.47
C GLU A 50 3.61 7.52 -0.19
N PHE A 51 3.05 6.91 -1.22
CA PHE A 51 2.57 5.55 -1.19
C PHE A 51 3.46 4.71 -2.10
N THR A 52 4.05 3.65 -1.56
CA THR A 52 4.63 2.58 -2.37
C THR A 52 3.61 1.45 -2.48
N LEU A 53 3.61 0.74 -3.60
CA LEU A 53 2.67 -0.35 -3.84
C LEU A 53 3.45 -1.63 -4.02
N LYS A 54 3.02 -2.71 -3.38
CA LYS A 54 3.40 -4.04 -3.90
C LYS A 54 2.72 -4.25 -5.24
N ALA A 55 3.52 -4.51 -6.26
CA ALA A 55 3.00 -4.88 -7.56
C ALA A 55 2.07 -6.10 -7.43
N TRP A 56 1.02 -6.12 -8.25
CA TRP A 56 0.04 -7.20 -8.24
C TRP A 56 0.74 -8.54 -8.49
N GLN A 57 0.34 -9.59 -7.78
CA GLN A 57 1.03 -10.88 -7.84
C GLN A 57 1.04 -11.47 -9.25
N LEU A 58 0.04 -11.18 -10.08
CA LEU A 58 0.01 -11.61 -11.49
C LEU A 58 1.15 -11.02 -12.33
N ILE A 59 1.74 -9.91 -11.90
CA ILE A 59 2.89 -9.28 -12.56
C ILE A 59 4.20 -9.93 -12.07
N THR A 60 4.24 -10.40 -10.83
CA THR A 60 5.49 -10.76 -10.13
C THR A 60 5.69 -12.25 -9.86
N HIS A 61 4.62 -13.05 -9.89
CA HIS A 61 4.62 -14.46 -9.52
C HIS A 61 4.01 -15.33 -10.62
N THR A 62 4.49 -16.57 -10.71
CA THR A 62 3.92 -17.60 -11.57
C THR A 62 2.65 -18.19 -10.94
N LEU A 63 1.79 -18.80 -11.78
CA LEU A 63 0.55 -19.47 -11.35
C LEU A 63 0.77 -20.57 -10.29
N SER A 64 1.98 -21.13 -10.21
CA SER A 64 2.37 -22.12 -9.22
C SER A 64 2.63 -21.55 -7.82
N SER A 65 2.67 -20.22 -7.66
CA SER A 65 2.91 -19.60 -6.35
C SER A 65 1.80 -19.97 -5.36
N PRO A 66 2.13 -20.37 -4.12
CA PRO A 66 1.14 -20.67 -3.08
C PRO A 66 0.16 -19.51 -2.80
N THR A 67 0.57 -18.27 -3.11
CA THR A 67 -0.25 -17.06 -2.89
C THR A 67 -1.46 -16.97 -3.81
N TYR A 68 -1.49 -17.70 -4.93
CA TYR A 68 -2.64 -17.74 -5.85
C TYR A 68 -3.90 -18.31 -5.20
N ARG A 69 -3.78 -19.12 -4.14
CA ARG A 69 -4.93 -19.63 -3.38
C ARG A 69 -5.71 -18.54 -2.63
N ARG A 70 -5.15 -17.32 -2.55
CA ARG A 70 -5.72 -16.16 -1.85
C ARG A 70 -6.32 -15.12 -2.81
N LEU A 71 -6.26 -15.37 -4.12
CA LEU A 71 -6.96 -14.52 -5.11
C LEU A 71 -8.46 -14.71 -5.00
#